data_AF-A0A6G1RZF0-F1
#
_entry.id   AF-A0A6G1RZF0-F1
#
_cell.length_a   1.000
_cell.length_b   1.000
_cell.length_c   1.000
_cell.angle_alpha   90.00
_cell.angle_beta   90.00
_cell.angle_gamma   90.00
#
_symmetry.space_group_name_H-M   'P 1'
#
loop_
_entity.id
_entity.type
_entity.pdbx_description
1 polymer ?
#
loop_
_entity_poly.entity_id
_entity_poly.type
_entity_poly.pdbx_seq_one_letter_code
_entity_poly.pdbx_strand_id
1 'polypeptide(L)'
;PRPAGNRRPGSASSWPRRDYSSQPAPPQGREVTSARGRRHGRACGEGTAPRPLQEMAQAALDAAGLHFDELNKLRVLDPAVAQQTAQLREECGAFLDRIAEFQKVVGGLIELVDQLAKAAESEKMKAIGTRNLLKSIAKQREAQEQQLRALIAEKKMQLERYQIEYETLCKIEADQNEFIDQFIFQK
;
A
#
# COMPACT_ATOMS: atom_id res chain seq x y z
N PRO A 1 -29.52 -0.47 41.02
CA PRO A 1 -29.38 0.41 39.84
C PRO A 1 -28.14 0.01 39.03
N ARG A 2 -28.36 -0.68 37.90
CA ARG A 2 -27.36 -1.37 37.07
C ARG A 2 -26.64 -0.40 36.12
N PRO A 3 -25.42 -0.71 35.65
CA PRO A 3 -24.87 -0.14 34.42
C PRO A 3 -25.40 -0.92 33.20
N ALA A 4 -25.94 -0.20 32.22
CA ALA A 4 -26.12 -0.68 30.85
C ALA A 4 -24.83 -0.38 30.07
N GLY A 5 -24.30 -1.17 29.14
CA GLY A 5 -24.87 -2.26 28.37
C GLY A 5 -24.46 -2.07 26.91
N ASN A 6 -23.50 -2.90 26.46
CA ASN A 6 -23.23 -3.38 25.09
C ASN A 6 -23.41 -2.45 23.88
N ARG A 7 -22.38 -2.42 23.01
CA ARG A 7 -22.37 -3.16 21.72
C ARG A 7 -21.05 -2.94 20.95
N ARG A 8 -20.30 -4.02 20.72
CA ARG A 8 -19.53 -4.22 19.48
C ARG A 8 -20.52 -4.62 18.38
N PRO A 9 -20.29 -4.22 17.12
CA PRO A 9 -19.99 -5.25 16.12
C PRO A 9 -19.05 -4.81 14.97
N GLY A 10 -18.29 -5.78 14.45
CA GLY A 10 -18.08 -5.96 13.00
C GLY A 10 -16.88 -5.28 12.31
N SER A 11 -15.86 -6.08 11.98
CA SER A 11 -15.33 -6.28 10.61
C SER A 11 -14.12 -7.23 10.71
N ALA A 12 -14.31 -8.54 10.63
CA ALA A 12 -14.27 -9.29 9.36
C ALA A 12 -12.97 -9.07 8.57
N SER A 13 -11.88 -9.72 9.00
CA SER A 13 -10.76 -10.07 8.14
C SER A 13 -10.63 -11.59 8.12
N SER A 14 -11.65 -12.23 7.51
CA SER A 14 -11.56 -13.60 7.04
C SER A 14 -10.62 -13.63 5.84
N TRP A 15 -9.35 -13.92 6.07
CA TRP A 15 -8.47 -14.34 4.99
C TRP A 15 -8.89 -15.75 4.57
N PRO A 16 -9.16 -16.01 3.28
CA PRO A 16 -9.44 -17.36 2.83
C PRO A 16 -8.18 -18.20 3.01
N ARG A 17 -8.32 -19.35 3.69
CA ARG A 17 -7.33 -20.43 3.63
C ARG A 17 -7.12 -20.75 2.14
N ARG A 18 -5.89 -20.56 1.64
CA ARG A 18 -5.50 -21.17 0.36
C ARG A 18 -5.51 -22.67 0.56
N ASP A 19 -6.47 -23.33 -0.06
CA ASP A 19 -6.42 -24.76 -0.31
C ASP A 19 -5.17 -25.05 -1.16
N TYR A 20 -4.18 -25.70 -0.55
CA TYR A 20 -3.09 -26.35 -1.27
C TYR A 20 -3.62 -27.68 -1.82
N SER A 21 -4.48 -27.61 -2.83
CA SER A 21 -4.95 -28.76 -3.59
C SER A 21 -4.81 -28.45 -5.08
N SER A 22 -3.57 -28.40 -5.56
CA SER A 22 -3.24 -28.42 -6.98
C SER A 22 -1.78 -28.84 -7.15
N GLN A 23 -1.51 -30.14 -7.01
CA GLN A 23 -0.31 -30.75 -7.59
C GLN A 23 -0.54 -30.84 -9.11
N PRO A 24 0.41 -30.42 -9.97
CA PRO A 24 0.33 -30.76 -11.38
C PRO A 24 0.62 -32.25 -11.55
N ALA A 25 -0.36 -32.98 -12.08
CA ALA A 25 -0.20 -34.37 -12.50
C ALA A 25 0.81 -34.47 -13.67
N PRO A 26 1.57 -35.59 -13.78
CA PRO A 26 2.49 -35.79 -14.89
C PRO A 26 1.73 -35.97 -16.21
N PRO A 27 2.30 -35.53 -17.36
CA PRO A 27 1.64 -35.72 -18.64
C PRO A 27 1.57 -37.21 -18.99
N GLN A 28 0.35 -37.75 -18.99
CA GLN A 28 0.04 -39.06 -19.56
C GLN A 28 0.19 -38.98 -21.08
N GLY A 29 0.97 -39.91 -21.63
CA GLY A 29 1.20 -40.05 -23.05
C GLY A 29 -0.11 -40.15 -23.83
N ARG A 30 -0.23 -39.35 -24.90
CA ARG A 30 -1.30 -39.51 -25.88
C ARG A 30 -1.00 -40.73 -26.75
N GLU A 31 -1.78 -41.78 -26.54
CA GLU A 31 -1.97 -42.84 -27.53
C GLU A 31 -2.61 -42.22 -28.79
N VAL A 32 -1.90 -42.30 -29.91
CA VAL A 32 -2.45 -42.05 -31.23
C VAL A 32 -2.97 -43.38 -31.77
N THR A 33 -4.27 -43.62 -31.61
CA THR A 33 -4.96 -44.72 -32.29
C THR A 33 -5.26 -44.31 -33.73
N SER A 34 -4.35 -44.68 -34.64
CA SER A 34 -4.61 -44.61 -36.09
C SER A 34 -5.21 -45.94 -36.55
N ALA A 35 -6.48 -45.89 -36.94
CA ALA A 35 -7.17 -46.95 -37.63
C ALA A 35 -6.62 -47.15 -39.05
N ARG A 36 -6.17 -48.36 -39.39
CA ARG A 36 -6.09 -48.81 -40.80
C ARG A 36 -6.31 -50.32 -40.95
N GLY A 37 -7.50 -50.63 -41.46
CA GLY A 37 -7.81 -51.62 -42.48
C GLY A 37 -7.07 -52.96 -42.50
N ARG A 38 -7.82 -54.02 -42.17
CA ARG A 38 -7.56 -55.40 -42.61
C ARG A 38 -7.59 -55.47 -44.15
N ARG A 39 -6.57 -56.08 -44.76
CA ARG A 39 -6.76 -56.96 -45.92
C ARG A 39 -5.87 -58.19 -45.77
N HIS A 40 -6.49 -59.35 -45.96
CA HIS A 40 -5.85 -60.63 -46.14
C HIS A 40 -4.91 -60.62 -47.35
N GLY A 41 -3.74 -61.24 -47.18
CA GLY A 41 -2.80 -61.55 -48.24
C GLY A 41 -1.74 -62.48 -47.68
N ARG A 42 -1.97 -63.78 -47.84
CA ARG A 42 -1.04 -64.86 -47.49
C ARG A 42 -0.03 -64.96 -48.65
N ALA A 43 1.26 -64.77 -48.38
CA ALA A 43 2.33 -65.16 -49.28
C ALA A 43 3.57 -65.54 -48.46
N CYS A 44 4.05 -66.75 -48.68
CA CYS A 44 5.27 -67.32 -48.16
C CYS A 44 6.51 -66.61 -48.73
N GLY A 45 7.61 -66.66 -47.99
CA GLY A 45 8.95 -66.70 -48.58
C GLY A 45 9.76 -65.39 -48.53
N GLU A 46 10.95 -65.54 -47.95
CA GLU A 46 12.20 -64.92 -48.41
C GLU A 46 12.57 -63.51 -47.92
N GLY A 47 13.80 -63.42 -47.40
CA GLY A 47 14.56 -62.17 -47.37
C GLY A 47 14.54 -61.41 -46.06
N THR A 48 15.13 -61.98 -45.00
CA THR A 48 15.79 -61.14 -43.98
C THR A 48 16.91 -60.36 -44.66
N ALA A 49 16.57 -59.18 -45.20
CA ALA A 49 17.56 -58.19 -45.57
C ALA A 49 18.40 -57.87 -44.32
N PRO A 50 19.73 -57.92 -44.40
CA PRO A 50 20.55 -57.56 -43.26
C PRO A 50 20.25 -56.10 -42.95
N ARG A 51 19.66 -55.84 -41.77
CA ARG A 51 19.71 -54.49 -41.20
C ARG A 51 21.18 -54.07 -41.20
N PRO A 52 21.52 -52.85 -41.64
CA PRO A 52 22.91 -52.43 -41.73
C PRO A 52 23.59 -52.74 -40.40
N LEU A 53 24.80 -53.31 -40.42
CA LEU A 53 25.56 -53.71 -39.22
C LEU A 53 25.59 -52.59 -38.15
N GLN A 54 25.46 -51.34 -38.61
CA GLN A 54 25.33 -50.14 -37.80
C GLN A 54 24.08 -50.10 -36.91
N GLU A 55 22.89 -50.50 -37.39
CA GLU A 55 21.67 -50.57 -36.58
C GLU A 55 21.71 -51.68 -35.52
N MET A 56 22.30 -52.82 -35.86
CA MET A 56 22.49 -53.93 -34.91
C MET A 56 23.49 -53.58 -33.81
N ALA A 57 24.57 -52.86 -34.17
CA ALA A 57 25.53 -52.33 -33.22
C ALA A 57 24.93 -51.23 -32.34
N GLN A 58 24.13 -50.32 -32.90
CA GLN A 58 23.42 -49.28 -32.15
C GLN A 58 22.47 -49.92 -31.12
N ALA A 59 21.67 -50.90 -31.53
CA ALA A 59 20.72 -51.58 -30.66
C ALA A 59 21.39 -52.40 -29.54
N ALA A 60 22.55 -53.00 -29.80
CA ALA A 60 23.33 -53.72 -28.79
C ALA A 60 23.98 -52.77 -27.76
N LEU A 61 24.37 -51.58 -28.19
CA LEU A 61 24.92 -50.52 -27.33
C LEU A 61 23.83 -49.85 -26.50
N ASP A 62 22.67 -49.58 -27.10
CA ASP A 62 21.50 -49.07 -26.38
C ASP A 62 21.01 -50.08 -25.31
N ALA A 63 21.06 -51.39 -25.62
CA ALA A 63 20.79 -52.44 -24.65
C ALA A 63 21.83 -52.51 -23.50
N ALA A 64 23.04 -52.01 -23.73
CA ALA A 64 24.11 -51.87 -22.73
C ALA A 64 24.11 -50.49 -22.03
N GLY A 65 23.17 -49.59 -22.36
CA GLY A 65 23.11 -48.22 -21.84
C GLY A 65 24.25 -47.32 -22.32
N LEU A 66 24.78 -47.59 -23.51
CA LEU A 66 25.88 -46.86 -24.12
C LEU A 66 25.41 -46.18 -25.41
N HIS A 67 25.68 -44.89 -25.53
CA HIS A 67 25.27 -44.05 -26.64
C HIS A 67 26.50 -43.44 -27.33
N PHE A 68 26.43 -43.22 -28.64
CA PHE A 68 27.47 -42.48 -29.36
C PHE A 68 27.11 -40.99 -29.42
N ASP A 69 28.10 -40.15 -29.13
CA ASP A 69 28.01 -38.69 -29.31
C ASP A 69 28.33 -38.27 -30.75
N GLU A 70 28.06 -37.01 -31.12
CA GLU A 70 28.31 -36.42 -32.45
C GLU A 70 29.79 -36.50 -32.90
N LEU A 71 30.71 -36.78 -31.96
CA LEU A 71 32.14 -36.99 -32.18
C LEU A 71 32.55 -38.48 -32.16
N ASN A 72 31.61 -39.42 -32.33
CA ASN A 72 31.83 -40.88 -32.29
C ASN A 72 32.49 -41.40 -31.00
N LYS A 73 32.27 -40.72 -29.88
CA LYS A 73 32.73 -41.15 -28.55
C LYS A 73 31.60 -41.90 -27.83
N LEU A 74 31.94 -43.02 -27.19
CA LEU A 74 31.04 -43.77 -26.32
C LEU A 74 30.71 -42.95 -25.05
N ARG A 75 29.42 -42.78 -24.75
CA ARG A 75 28.87 -42.12 -23.57
C ARG A 75 27.87 -43.04 -22.87
N VAL A 76 27.77 -42.90 -21.56
CA VAL A 76 26.79 -43.64 -20.72
C VAL A 76 25.43 -42.93 -20.67
N LEU A 77 25.39 -41.65 -21.04
CA LEU A 77 24.17 -40.83 -21.08
C LEU A 77 23.88 -40.43 -22.52
N ASP A 78 22.61 -40.51 -22.92
CA ASP A 78 22.15 -40.07 -24.23
C ASP A 78 22.56 -38.59 -24.44
N PRO A 79 23.30 -38.27 -25.53
CA PRO A 79 23.74 -36.91 -25.82
C PRO A 79 22.58 -35.90 -25.86
N ALA A 80 21.39 -36.30 -26.31
CA ALA A 80 20.22 -35.41 -26.32
C ALA A 80 19.75 -35.07 -24.90
N VAL A 81 19.71 -36.06 -23.99
CA VAL A 81 19.34 -35.87 -22.58
C VAL A 81 20.41 -35.08 -21.84
N ALA A 82 21.69 -35.31 -22.15
CA ALA A 82 22.81 -34.54 -21.60
C ALA A 82 22.72 -33.05 -21.98
N GLN A 83 22.40 -32.75 -23.26
CA GLN A 83 22.23 -31.38 -23.76
C GLN A 83 21.01 -30.70 -23.12
N GLN A 84 19.86 -31.39 -23.06
CA GLN A 84 18.66 -30.85 -22.40
C GLN A 84 18.88 -30.56 -20.92
N THR A 85 19.62 -31.44 -20.22
CA THR A 85 19.97 -31.23 -18.80
C THR A 85 20.93 -30.05 -18.63
N ALA A 86 21.85 -29.83 -19.56
CA ALA A 86 22.74 -28.68 -19.56
C ALA A 86 21.99 -27.37 -19.83
N GLN A 87 21.09 -27.36 -20.81
CA GLN A 87 20.20 -26.21 -21.09
C GLN A 87 19.32 -25.88 -19.89
N LEU A 88 18.67 -26.88 -19.29
CA LEU A 88 17.87 -26.69 -18.10
C LEU A 88 18.70 -26.11 -16.94
N ARG A 89 19.95 -26.57 -16.76
CA ARG A 89 20.85 -26.03 -15.74
C ARG A 89 21.16 -24.55 -15.98
N GLU A 90 21.40 -24.16 -17.22
CA GLU A 90 21.65 -22.77 -17.61
C GLU A 90 20.40 -21.90 -17.39
N GLU A 91 19.24 -22.37 -17.83
CA GLU A 91 17.95 -21.68 -17.62
C GLU A 91 17.61 -21.53 -16.14
N CYS A 92 17.85 -22.56 -15.33
CA CYS A 92 17.70 -22.48 -13.87
C CYS A 92 18.67 -21.44 -13.27
N GLY A 93 19.92 -21.37 -13.75
CA GLY A 93 20.88 -20.34 -13.34
C GLY A 93 20.36 -18.93 -13.63
N ALA A 94 19.97 -18.67 -14.88
CA ALA A 94 19.41 -17.38 -15.29
C ALA A 94 18.11 -17.03 -14.53
N PHE A 95 17.30 -18.03 -14.17
CA PHE A 95 16.10 -17.83 -13.35
C PHE A 95 16.45 -17.41 -11.92
N LEU A 96 17.47 -18.03 -11.30
CA LEU A 96 17.94 -17.64 -9.97
C LEU A 96 18.50 -16.21 -9.97
N ASP A 97 19.24 -15.83 -11.01
CA ASP A 97 19.75 -14.46 -11.17
C ASP A 97 18.62 -13.43 -11.26
N ARG A 98 17.59 -13.72 -12.07
CA ARG A 98 16.38 -12.87 -12.15
C ARG A 98 15.65 -12.77 -10.81
N ILE A 99 15.59 -13.84 -10.03
CA ILE A 99 15.02 -13.81 -8.68
C ILE A 99 15.86 -12.92 -7.76
N ALA A 100 17.19 -13.01 -7.81
CA ALA A 100 18.07 -12.19 -7.00
C ALA A 100 17.91 -10.70 -7.33
N GLU A 101 17.81 -10.35 -8.61
CA GLU A 101 17.50 -8.99 -9.05
C GLU A 101 16.12 -8.52 -8.56
N PHE A 102 15.10 -9.36 -8.70
CA PHE A 102 13.75 -9.06 -8.21
C PHE A 102 13.74 -8.81 -6.71
N GLN A 103 14.43 -9.64 -5.92
CA GLN A 103 14.56 -9.45 -4.47
C GLN A 103 15.24 -8.12 -4.13
N LYS A 104 16.26 -7.72 -4.89
CA LYS A 104 16.91 -6.41 -4.72
C LYS A 104 15.96 -5.26 -5.01
N VAL A 105 15.17 -5.34 -6.08
CA VAL A 105 14.16 -4.33 -6.43
C VAL A 105 13.09 -4.23 -5.35
N VAL A 106 12.56 -5.36 -4.88
CA VAL A 106 11.55 -5.39 -3.80
C VAL A 106 12.13 -4.85 -2.49
N GLY A 107 13.37 -5.18 -2.16
CA GLY A 107 14.07 -4.60 -1.00
C GLY A 107 14.15 -3.08 -1.08
N GLY A 108 14.58 -2.54 -2.23
CA GLY A 108 14.60 -1.09 -2.47
C GLY A 108 13.21 -0.45 -2.42
N LEU A 109 12.17 -1.13 -2.93
CA LEU A 109 10.79 -0.65 -2.85
C LEU A 109 10.30 -0.58 -1.40
N ILE A 110 10.59 -1.59 -0.57
CA ILE A 110 10.25 -1.59 0.86
C ILE A 110 10.88 -0.38 1.55
N GLU A 111 12.18 -0.14 1.30
CA GLU A 111 12.88 1.01 1.87
C GLU A 111 12.27 2.35 1.44
N LEU A 112 11.93 2.50 0.16
CA LEU A 112 11.29 3.72 -0.36
C LEU A 112 9.90 3.94 0.26
N VAL A 113 9.11 2.87 0.38
CA VAL A 113 7.79 2.93 1.02
C VAL A 113 7.92 3.30 2.50
N ASP A 114 8.91 2.76 3.21
CA ASP A 114 9.17 3.12 4.61
C ASP A 114 9.60 4.58 4.76
N GLN A 115 10.46 5.08 3.88
CA GLN A 115 10.85 6.49 3.86
C GLN A 115 9.64 7.40 3.59
N LEU A 116 8.81 7.03 2.62
CA LEU A 116 7.59 7.77 2.28
C LEU A 116 6.60 7.77 3.47
N ALA A 117 6.41 6.64 4.14
CA ALA A 117 5.56 6.54 5.31
C ALA A 117 6.06 7.44 6.45
N LYS A 118 7.37 7.45 6.72
CA LYS A 118 7.98 8.36 7.72
C LYS A 118 7.80 9.83 7.35
N ALA A 119 8.00 10.19 6.09
CA ALA A 119 7.81 11.56 5.62
C ALA A 119 6.34 12.00 5.74
N ALA A 120 5.40 11.14 5.34
CA ALA A 120 3.97 11.41 5.45
C ALA A 120 3.52 11.60 6.92
N GLU A 121 3.98 10.77 7.84
CA GLU A 121 3.68 10.94 9.27
C GLU A 121 4.32 12.21 9.84
N SER A 122 5.53 12.59 9.40
CA SER A 122 6.16 13.86 9.80
C SER A 122 5.31 15.06 9.38
N GLU A 123 4.88 15.12 8.13
CA GLU A 123 4.04 16.21 7.62
C GLU A 123 2.65 16.24 8.27
N LYS A 124 2.05 15.07 8.51
CA LYS A 124 0.81 14.95 9.27
C LYS A 124 0.94 15.54 10.67
N MET A 125 2.05 15.26 11.38
CA MET A 125 2.29 15.85 12.71
C MET A 125 2.45 17.37 12.66
N LYS A 126 3.15 17.91 11.65
CA LYS A 126 3.23 19.37 11.43
C LYS A 126 1.87 20.00 11.15
N ALA A 127 1.04 19.36 10.32
CA ALA A 127 -0.31 19.81 10.00
C ALA A 127 -1.22 19.81 11.25
N ILE A 128 -1.12 18.79 12.10
CA ILE A 128 -1.84 18.75 13.39
C ILE A 128 -1.37 19.88 14.31
N GLY A 129 -0.04 20.09 14.41
CA GLY A 129 0.54 21.16 15.22
C GLY A 129 0.07 22.56 14.80
N THR A 130 0.14 22.87 13.51
CA THR A 130 -0.33 24.15 12.94
C THR A 130 -1.84 24.33 13.13
N ARG A 131 -2.65 23.28 12.92
CA ARG A 131 -4.09 23.32 13.19
C ARG A 131 -4.40 23.65 14.65
N ASN A 132 -3.68 23.03 15.58
CA ASN A 132 -3.86 23.29 17.01
C ASN A 132 -3.48 24.73 17.37
N LEU A 133 -2.39 25.24 16.81
CA LEU A 133 -1.98 26.64 16.99
C LEU A 133 -3.02 27.61 16.44
N LEU A 134 -3.57 27.37 15.25
CA LEU A 134 -4.62 28.21 14.68
C LEU A 134 -5.88 28.20 15.56
N LYS A 135 -6.25 27.04 16.09
CA LYS A 135 -7.39 26.91 17.01
C LYS A 135 -7.14 27.69 18.31
N SER A 136 -5.93 27.67 18.87
CA SER A 136 -5.62 28.44 20.07
C SER A 136 -5.59 29.95 19.80
N ILE A 137 -5.06 30.38 18.66
CA ILE A 137 -5.07 31.79 18.25
C ILE A 137 -6.51 32.30 18.09
N ALA A 138 -7.40 31.52 17.46
CA ALA A 138 -8.81 31.90 17.31
C ALA A 138 -9.49 32.10 18.67
N LYS A 139 -9.28 31.17 19.62
CA LYS A 139 -9.79 31.31 20.99
C LYS A 139 -9.21 32.51 21.71
N GLN A 140 -7.91 32.77 21.56
CA GLN A 140 -7.26 33.93 22.17
C GLN A 140 -7.83 35.24 21.62
N ARG A 141 -8.06 35.33 20.30
CA ARG A 141 -8.68 36.49 19.67
C ARG A 141 -10.09 36.73 20.19
N GLU A 142 -10.90 35.67 20.28
CA GLU A 142 -12.26 35.78 20.81
C GLU A 142 -12.27 36.28 22.27
N ALA A 143 -11.40 35.71 23.12
CA ALA A 143 -11.25 36.16 24.51
C ALA A 143 -10.81 37.63 24.61
N GLN A 144 -9.83 38.04 23.77
CA GLN A 144 -9.37 39.42 23.70
C GLN A 144 -10.50 40.37 23.26
N GLU A 145 -11.29 39.98 22.27
CA GLU A 145 -12.41 40.77 21.80
C GLU A 145 -13.48 40.93 22.88
N GLN A 146 -13.82 39.85 23.60
CA GLN A 146 -14.75 39.92 24.73
C GLN A 146 -14.22 40.85 25.84
N GLN A 147 -12.93 40.76 26.18
CA GLN A 147 -12.30 41.64 27.16
C GLN A 147 -12.36 43.11 26.72
N LEU A 148 -12.04 43.42 25.46
CA LEU A 148 -12.11 44.78 24.92
C LEU A 148 -13.55 45.31 24.91
N ARG A 149 -14.53 44.48 24.53
CA ARG A 149 -15.95 44.86 24.57
C ARG A 149 -16.42 45.19 25.98
N ALA A 150 -16.02 44.40 26.98
CA ALA A 150 -16.33 44.67 28.38
C ALA A 150 -15.70 46.00 28.85
N LEU A 151 -14.44 46.26 28.49
CA LEU A 151 -13.76 47.51 28.84
C LEU A 151 -14.42 48.72 28.19
N ILE A 152 -14.83 48.61 26.92
CA ILE A 152 -15.56 49.68 26.21
C ILE A 152 -16.88 49.95 26.92
N ALA A 153 -17.63 48.92 27.31
CA ALA A 153 -18.90 49.08 28.02
C ALA A 153 -18.70 49.77 29.38
N GLU A 154 -17.69 49.37 30.14
CA GLU A 154 -17.33 50.01 31.42
C GLU A 154 -17.01 51.50 31.24
N LYS A 155 -16.19 51.84 30.23
CA LYS A 155 -15.80 53.23 29.96
C LYS A 155 -16.97 54.09 29.49
N LYS A 156 -17.89 53.53 28.69
CA LYS A 156 -19.12 54.21 28.29
C LYS A 156 -20.01 54.52 29.49
N MET A 157 -20.21 53.56 30.37
CA MET A 157 -20.98 53.77 31.60
C MET A 157 -20.34 54.84 32.50
N GLN A 158 -19.00 54.84 32.64
CA GLN A 158 -18.29 55.89 33.37
C GLN A 158 -18.52 57.27 32.75
N LEU A 159 -18.48 57.37 31.42
CA LEU A 159 -18.72 58.62 30.69
C LEU A 159 -20.14 59.13 30.88
N GLU A 160 -21.15 58.28 30.75
CA GLU A 160 -22.56 58.64 30.96
C GLU A 160 -22.79 59.16 32.39
N ARG A 161 -22.18 58.52 33.39
CA ARG A 161 -22.23 59.00 34.78
C ARG A 161 -21.64 60.41 34.91
N TYR A 162 -20.48 60.67 34.31
CA TYR A 162 -19.84 61.99 34.37
C TYR A 162 -20.64 63.06 33.62
N GLN A 163 -21.31 62.71 32.52
CA GLN A 163 -22.20 63.64 31.82
C GLN A 163 -23.36 64.09 32.70
N ILE A 164 -24.03 63.14 33.36
CA ILE A 164 -25.15 63.45 34.27
C ILE A 164 -24.67 64.30 35.45
N GLU A 165 -23.52 63.98 36.04
CA GLU A 165 -22.92 64.75 37.13
C GLU A 165 -22.61 66.20 36.69
N TYR A 166 -22.01 66.36 35.51
CA TYR A 166 -21.72 67.66 34.92
C TYR A 166 -22.99 68.48 34.67
N GLU A 167 -24.01 67.90 34.04
CA GLU A 167 -25.29 68.57 33.81
C GLU A 167 -25.98 69.00 35.10
N THR A 168 -25.85 68.20 36.16
CA THR A 168 -26.40 68.52 37.47
C THR A 168 -25.66 69.70 38.10
N LEU A 169 -24.32 69.72 38.01
CA LEU A 169 -23.51 70.84 38.50
C LEU A 169 -23.80 72.14 37.73
N CYS A 170 -23.95 72.09 36.40
CA CYS A 170 -24.33 73.27 35.62
C CYS A 170 -25.69 73.85 36.03
N LYS A 171 -26.67 73.00 36.36
CA LYS A 171 -27.97 73.46 36.88
C LYS A 171 -27.82 74.14 38.23
N ILE A 172 -27.07 73.52 39.15
CA ILE A 172 -26.81 74.09 40.48
C ILE A 172 -26.08 75.44 40.36
N GLU A 173 -25.10 75.55 39.46
CA GLU A 173 -24.39 76.80 39.19
C GLU A 173 -25.33 77.89 38.67
N ALA A 174 -26.22 77.55 37.73
CA ALA A 174 -27.23 78.47 37.23
C ALA A 174 -28.18 78.93 38.34
N ASP A 175 -28.70 78.02 39.16
CA ASP A 175 -29.56 78.33 40.30
C ASP A 175 -28.86 79.24 41.33
N GLN A 176 -27.57 78.99 41.58
CA GLN A 176 -26.74 79.83 42.46
C GLN A 176 -26.52 81.24 41.89
N ASN A 177 -26.26 81.35 40.59
CA ASN A 177 -26.10 82.65 39.92
C ASN A 177 -27.41 83.45 39.94
N GLU A 178 -28.55 82.81 39.67
CA GLU A 178 -29.86 83.45 39.78
C GLU A 178 -30.14 83.95 41.20
N PHE A 179 -29.79 83.14 42.22
CA PHE A 179 -29.91 83.56 43.61
C PHE A 179 -29.04 84.78 43.93
N ILE A 180 -27.80 84.80 43.46
CA ILE A 180 -26.89 85.94 43.63
C ILE A 180 -27.47 87.19 42.96
N ASP A 181 -27.93 87.08 41.71
CA ASP A 181 -28.50 88.21 40.97
C ASP A 181 -29.72 88.78 41.70
N GLN A 182 -30.64 87.92 42.16
CA GLN A 182 -31.79 88.35 42.96
C GLN A 182 -31.36 89.08 44.23
N PHE A 183 -30.32 88.60 44.92
CA PHE A 183 -29.82 89.21 46.15
C PHE A 183 -29.13 90.56 45.90
N ILE A 184 -28.44 90.72 44.76
CA ILE A 184 -27.80 91.97 44.36
C ILE A 184 -28.85 93.03 43.98
N PHE A 185 -29.92 92.64 43.28
CA PHE A 185 -30.96 93.57 42.83
C PHE A 185 -32.03 93.90 43.89
N GLN A 186 -32.03 93.23 45.05
CA GLN A 186 -32.95 93.50 46.18
C GLN A 186 -32.41 94.46 47.25
N LYS A 187 -31.22 95.06 47.05
CA LYS A 187 -30.69 96.18 47.87
C LYS A 187 -30.64 97.48 47.08
#